data_AF-A0A9Q9CYR1-F1
#
_entry.id   AF-A0A9Q9CYR1-F1
#
_cell.length_a   1.000
_cell.length_b   1.000
_cell.length_c   1.000
_cell.angle_alpha   90.00
_cell.angle_beta   90.00
_cell.angle_gamma   90.00
#
_symmetry.space_group_name_H-M   'P 1'
#
loop_
_entity.id
_entity.type
_entity.pdbx_description
1 polymer ?
#
loop_
_entity_poly.entity_id
_entity_poly.type
_entity_poly.pdbx_seq_one_letter_code
_entity_poly.pdbx_strand_id
1 'polypeptide(L)'
;MAALDFKPRTRVTHAGYKPIEGAFQRPKTSSSFYHSAPDTPEPTPEYQCRIKIHCEKEDLNALTVGVWTLGRTQADKPVRQWSAMSSDDGNTLLTALCFEKEEKTLYHDAFQQAGHSTSYTVTSTTCTSEYVNAEFVPVKLAIQPNETRLAWATEGYFYHFVENRLIKEYKVVGNGRWTLQLTRSTHELLTDELVSEHHYPAILLPYKIERREVSPQHLLYRSEKLSAETLASLDHAWLNQHAMTLDLPGIVAERGKPLIKRKPASKVKQDDTVPSQTHIVQRVPETGKRELWPDIAAQYGLSSKALLQLNPKYDADPTQLRVGDKLIVSESVCKAFMKPPEMAAPIESLKEVHLLGNVWGRYHELALSESAVNIMEDRTVSGYVPVLNSGRIYRDTTNKQK
;
A
#
# COMPACT_ATOMS: atom_id res chain seq x y z
N MET A 1 -47.75 -17.57 -24.02
CA MET A 1 -46.77 -17.35 -22.94
C MET A 1 -46.11 -18.68 -22.65
N ALA A 2 -44.87 -18.87 -23.11
CA ALA A 2 -44.10 -20.09 -22.92
C ALA A 2 -43.20 -19.92 -21.69
N ALA A 3 -43.32 -20.82 -20.71
CA ALA A 3 -42.39 -20.91 -19.59
C ALA A 3 -41.44 -22.08 -19.87
N LEU A 4 -40.17 -21.75 -20.12
CA LEU A 4 -39.08 -22.70 -20.30
C LEU A 4 -38.57 -23.15 -18.93
N ASP A 5 -38.73 -24.45 -18.68
CA ASP A 5 -38.27 -25.17 -17.49
C ASP A 5 -36.80 -25.59 -17.68
N PHE A 6 -35.87 -24.91 -16.99
CA PHE A 6 -34.43 -25.22 -17.07
C PHE A 6 -34.01 -26.13 -15.91
N LYS A 7 -33.87 -27.42 -16.19
CA LYS A 7 -33.17 -28.38 -15.31
C LYS A 7 -31.65 -28.19 -15.42
N PRO A 8 -30.89 -28.15 -14.31
CA PRO A 8 -29.44 -28.09 -14.36
C PRO A 8 -28.86 -29.42 -14.86
N ARG A 9 -28.07 -29.37 -15.94
CA ARG A 9 -27.30 -30.51 -16.47
C ARG A 9 -26.02 -30.70 -15.65
N THR A 10 -25.98 -31.73 -14.82
CA THR A 10 -24.74 -32.22 -14.18
C THR A 10 -23.88 -32.89 -15.24
N ARG A 11 -22.73 -32.29 -15.56
CA ARG A 11 -21.76 -32.84 -16.50
C ARG A 11 -20.81 -33.77 -15.73
N VAL A 12 -21.08 -35.06 -15.73
CA VAL A 12 -20.19 -36.09 -15.16
C VAL A 12 -19.24 -36.55 -16.26
N THR A 13 -17.94 -36.32 -16.09
CA THR A 13 -16.88 -36.84 -16.96
C THR A 13 -16.61 -38.30 -16.60
N HIS A 14 -16.69 -39.20 -17.59
CA HIS A 14 -16.40 -40.63 -17.42
C HIS A 14 -14.89 -40.90 -17.49
N ALA A 15 -14.33 -41.46 -16.42
CA ALA A 15 -13.03 -42.12 -16.44
C ALA A 15 -13.23 -43.58 -16.90
N GLY A 16 -12.59 -43.96 -18.00
CA GLY A 16 -12.84 -45.21 -18.71
C GLY A 16 -12.20 -46.45 -18.07
N TYR A 17 -13.01 -47.23 -17.35
CA TYR A 17 -12.74 -48.65 -17.09
C TYR A 17 -14.00 -49.50 -17.32
N LYS A 18 -13.81 -50.72 -17.83
CA LYS A 18 -14.88 -51.68 -18.16
C LYS A 18 -15.56 -52.22 -16.88
N PRO A 19 -16.88 -52.46 -16.89
CA PRO A 19 -17.59 -53.03 -15.75
C PRO A 19 -17.16 -54.49 -15.51
N ILE A 20 -16.95 -54.85 -14.24
CA ILE A 20 -16.77 -56.24 -13.82
C ILE A 20 -18.17 -56.80 -13.54
N GLU A 21 -18.63 -57.74 -14.36
CA GLU A 21 -19.83 -58.53 -14.08
C GLU A 21 -19.50 -59.61 -13.06
N GLY A 22 -19.91 -59.39 -11.81
CA GLY A 22 -19.82 -60.37 -10.73
C GLY A 22 -21.04 -60.26 -9.82
N ALA A 23 -21.96 -61.22 -9.96
CA ALA A 23 -23.20 -61.28 -9.22
C ALA A 23 -22.97 -61.47 -7.72
N PHE A 24 -23.38 -60.49 -6.90
CA PHE A 24 -23.65 -60.72 -5.48
C PHE A 24 -25.14 -60.53 -5.21
N GLN A 25 -25.75 -61.64 -4.83
CA GLN A 25 -27.15 -61.78 -4.45
C GLN A 25 -27.49 -60.81 -3.31
N ARG A 26 -28.60 -60.08 -3.44
CA ARG A 26 -29.16 -59.22 -2.39
C ARG A 26 -29.70 -60.06 -1.24
N PRO A 27 -29.19 -59.93 0.00
CA PRO A 27 -29.94 -60.35 1.18
C PRO A 27 -31.01 -59.30 1.49
N LYS A 28 -32.16 -59.81 1.93
CA LYS A 28 -33.39 -59.08 2.26
C LYS A 28 -33.14 -58.02 3.33
N THR A 29 -33.85 -56.90 3.19
CA THR A 29 -33.99 -55.78 4.11
C THR A 29 -34.00 -56.20 5.58
N SER A 30 -32.88 -56.00 6.27
CA SER A 30 -32.86 -55.77 7.72
C SER A 30 -33.15 -54.29 7.95
N SER A 31 -34.26 -54.00 8.61
CA SER A 31 -34.59 -52.65 9.10
C SER A 31 -33.43 -52.13 9.95
N SER A 32 -32.62 -51.25 9.38
CA SER A 32 -31.67 -50.43 10.12
C SER A 32 -32.47 -49.55 11.08
N PHE A 33 -32.47 -49.90 12.36
CA PHE A 33 -32.78 -48.97 13.43
C PHE A 33 -31.75 -47.83 13.34
N TYR A 34 -32.09 -46.77 12.59
CA TYR A 34 -31.47 -45.48 12.82
C TYR A 34 -31.91 -45.06 14.22
N HIS A 35 -31.05 -45.25 15.21
CA HIS A 35 -31.08 -44.36 16.35
C HIS A 35 -30.75 -42.97 15.78
N SER A 36 -31.78 -42.16 15.58
CA SER A 36 -31.62 -40.72 15.47
C SER A 36 -30.78 -40.32 16.67
N ALA A 37 -29.55 -39.88 16.44
CA ALA A 37 -28.82 -39.15 17.45
C ALA A 37 -29.75 -38.02 17.92
N PRO A 38 -29.89 -37.77 19.23
CA PRO A 38 -30.68 -36.64 19.69
C PRO A 38 -30.19 -35.39 18.96
N ASP A 39 -31.12 -34.64 18.36
CA ASP A 39 -30.91 -33.28 17.85
C ASP A 39 -30.46 -32.40 19.01
N THR A 40 -29.18 -32.53 19.37
CA THR A 40 -28.53 -31.63 20.30
C THR A 40 -28.26 -30.39 19.46
N PRO A 41 -28.89 -29.24 19.76
CA PRO A 41 -28.62 -28.04 19.00
C PRO A 41 -27.12 -27.80 19.00
N GLU A 42 -26.56 -27.48 17.82
CA GLU A 42 -25.15 -27.10 17.76
C GLU A 42 -24.93 -25.97 18.76
N PRO A 43 -23.90 -26.05 19.60
CA PRO A 43 -23.65 -25.01 20.59
C PRO A 43 -23.57 -23.66 19.87
N THR A 44 -24.14 -22.63 20.47
CA THR A 44 -24.07 -21.27 19.91
C THR A 44 -22.94 -20.53 20.61
N PRO A 45 -22.05 -19.82 19.89
CA PRO A 45 -21.01 -19.05 20.54
C PRO A 45 -21.59 -17.91 21.39
N GLU A 46 -21.31 -17.91 22.69
CA GLU A 46 -21.77 -16.88 23.63
C GLU A 46 -20.69 -15.83 23.95
N TYR A 47 -19.46 -16.09 23.48
CA TYR A 47 -18.29 -15.26 23.75
C TYR A 47 -17.62 -14.80 22.45
N GLN A 48 -16.75 -13.80 22.58
CA GLN A 48 -16.01 -13.22 21.48
C GLN A 48 -14.65 -12.67 21.93
N CYS A 49 -13.74 -12.59 20.97
CA CYS A 49 -12.56 -11.75 21.05
C CYS A 49 -12.65 -10.65 20.01
N ARG A 50 -12.28 -9.42 20.40
CA ARG A 50 -12.32 -8.24 19.53
C ARG A 50 -10.93 -7.63 19.39
N ILE A 51 -10.52 -7.37 18.17
CA ILE A 51 -9.28 -6.67 17.84
C ILE A 51 -9.64 -5.34 17.18
N LYS A 52 -9.06 -4.23 17.64
CA LYS A 52 -9.16 -2.94 16.96
C LYS A 52 -7.91 -2.68 16.14
N ILE A 53 -8.09 -2.39 14.86
CA ILE A 53 -7.04 -1.88 13.99
C ILE A 53 -7.29 -0.38 13.80
N HIS A 54 -6.29 0.43 14.09
CA HIS A 54 -6.34 1.89 13.99
C HIS A 54 -6.17 2.36 12.53
N CYS A 55 -7.07 1.90 11.65
CA CYS A 55 -7.22 2.35 10.26
C CYS A 55 -8.65 2.13 9.76
N GLU A 56 -8.99 2.76 8.64
CA GLU A 56 -10.26 2.51 7.95
C GLU A 56 -10.30 1.07 7.39
N LYS A 57 -11.50 0.52 7.23
CA LYS A 57 -11.68 -0.88 6.81
C LYS A 57 -11.17 -1.10 5.39
N GLU A 58 -11.35 -0.09 4.57
CA GLU A 58 -10.92 -0.01 3.18
C GLU A 58 -9.38 -0.06 3.06
N ASP A 59 -8.66 0.42 4.08
CA ASP A 59 -7.19 0.46 4.10
C ASP A 59 -6.56 -0.89 4.47
N LEU A 60 -7.28 -1.82 5.12
CA LEU A 60 -6.70 -3.05 5.68
C LEU A 60 -5.87 -3.85 4.67
N ASN A 61 -6.39 -3.99 3.44
CA ASN A 61 -5.73 -4.75 2.39
C ASN A 61 -4.52 -4.01 1.83
N ALA A 62 -4.65 -2.71 1.59
CA ALA A 62 -3.57 -1.90 1.04
C ALA A 62 -2.42 -1.68 2.04
N LEU A 63 -2.72 -1.73 3.35
CA LEU A 63 -1.72 -1.68 4.42
C LEU A 63 -1.17 -3.07 4.79
N THR A 64 -1.68 -4.16 4.20
CA THR A 64 -1.20 -5.54 4.42
C THR A 64 -1.08 -5.89 5.91
N VAL A 65 -2.15 -5.65 6.69
CA VAL A 65 -2.12 -5.75 8.17
C VAL A 65 -1.90 -7.18 8.71
N GLY A 66 -1.84 -8.19 7.84
CA GLY A 66 -1.61 -9.58 8.20
C GLY A 66 -2.88 -10.34 8.54
N VAL A 67 -2.72 -11.44 9.28
CA VAL A 67 -3.80 -12.37 9.66
C VAL A 67 -3.71 -12.73 11.12
N TRP A 68 -4.84 -13.10 11.71
CA TRP A 68 -4.95 -13.46 13.12
C TRP A 68 -5.52 -14.86 13.30
N THR A 69 -5.01 -15.57 14.30
CA THR A 69 -5.54 -16.87 14.73
C THR A 69 -5.70 -16.89 16.25
N LEU A 70 -6.88 -17.22 16.76
CA LEU A 70 -7.01 -17.66 18.16
C LEU A 70 -6.58 -19.12 18.25
N GLY A 71 -5.67 -19.42 19.17
CA GLY A 71 -5.13 -20.75 19.41
C GLY A 71 -6.19 -21.76 19.86
N ARG A 72 -5.87 -23.05 19.71
CA ARG A 72 -6.68 -24.15 20.24
C ARG A 72 -6.70 -24.09 21.76
N THR A 73 -7.86 -24.35 22.36
CA THR A 73 -8.03 -24.66 23.78
C THR A 73 -8.73 -26.00 23.93
N GLN A 74 -9.13 -26.38 25.16
CA GLN A 74 -9.96 -27.57 25.36
C GLN A 74 -11.39 -27.36 24.80
N ALA A 75 -11.91 -26.13 24.90
CA ALA A 75 -13.25 -25.78 24.46
C ALA A 75 -13.31 -25.43 22.96
N ASP A 76 -12.29 -24.76 22.43
CA ASP A 76 -12.31 -24.20 21.09
C ASP A 76 -11.26 -24.78 20.16
N LYS A 77 -11.69 -25.08 18.92
CA LYS A 77 -10.78 -25.24 17.78
C LYS A 77 -10.12 -23.89 17.46
N PRO A 78 -8.95 -23.88 16.78
CA PRO A 78 -8.36 -22.62 16.34
C PRO A 78 -9.32 -21.79 15.49
N VAL A 79 -9.47 -20.50 15.82
CA VAL A 79 -10.38 -19.59 15.09
C VAL A 79 -9.55 -18.67 14.20
N ARG A 80 -9.77 -18.75 12.89
CA ARG A 80 -9.08 -17.93 11.87
C ARG A 80 -10.01 -16.95 11.16
N GLN A 81 -11.31 -17.14 11.31
CA GLN A 81 -12.31 -16.31 10.67
C GLN A 81 -12.64 -15.14 11.59
N TRP A 82 -12.51 -13.94 11.04
CA TRP A 82 -12.81 -12.69 11.73
C TRP A 82 -13.82 -11.90 10.90
N SER A 83 -14.88 -11.40 11.52
CA SER A 83 -15.76 -10.41 10.89
C SER A 83 -15.16 -9.02 11.07
N ALA A 84 -15.12 -8.23 9.99
CA ALA A 84 -14.57 -6.87 10.01
C ALA A 84 -15.69 -5.83 9.89
N MET A 85 -15.75 -4.90 10.83
CA MET A 85 -16.71 -3.78 10.84
C MET A 85 -16.00 -2.45 11.02
N SER A 86 -16.43 -1.44 10.26
CA SER A 86 -15.97 -0.07 10.44
C SER A 86 -16.56 0.49 11.73
N SER A 87 -15.77 1.29 12.45
CA SER A 87 -16.20 2.06 13.62
C SER A 87 -16.32 3.54 13.25
N ASP A 88 -17.20 4.28 13.94
CA ASP A 88 -17.48 5.69 13.64
C ASP A 88 -16.26 6.61 13.78
N ASP A 89 -15.23 6.16 14.53
CA ASP A 89 -13.99 6.88 14.79
C ASP A 89 -12.87 6.57 13.77
N GLY A 90 -13.23 6.03 12.60
CA GLY A 90 -12.27 5.73 11.52
C GLY A 90 -11.36 4.55 11.83
N ASN A 91 -11.84 3.60 12.64
CA ASN A 91 -11.13 2.37 12.99
C ASN A 91 -11.83 1.14 12.42
N THR A 92 -11.14 0.01 12.44
CA THR A 92 -11.72 -1.29 12.07
C THR A 92 -11.72 -2.22 13.26
N LEU A 93 -12.87 -2.84 13.51
CA LEU A 93 -13.04 -3.86 14.52
C LEU A 93 -13.11 -5.23 13.85
N LEU A 94 -12.23 -6.13 14.28
CA LEU A 94 -12.24 -7.54 13.91
C LEU A 94 -12.82 -8.35 15.08
N THR A 95 -13.83 -9.17 14.83
CA THR A 95 -14.48 -10.00 15.85
C THR A 95 -14.40 -11.49 15.49
N ALA A 96 -13.97 -12.31 16.45
CA ALA A 96 -14.00 -13.77 16.37
C ALA A 96 -14.87 -14.33 17.50
N LEU A 97 -15.77 -15.25 17.15
CA LEU A 97 -16.67 -15.91 18.10
C LEU A 97 -15.96 -17.08 18.81
N CYS A 98 -16.30 -17.28 20.09
CA CYS A 98 -15.73 -18.28 20.99
C CYS A 98 -16.87 -18.97 21.77
N PHE A 99 -16.65 -20.22 22.18
CA PHE A 99 -17.68 -20.99 22.89
C PHE A 99 -17.58 -20.86 24.41
N GLU A 100 -16.40 -20.52 24.94
CA GLU A 100 -16.17 -20.38 26.38
C GLU A 100 -15.50 -19.06 26.74
N LYS A 101 -15.69 -18.65 28.01
CA LYS A 101 -14.94 -17.56 28.64
C LYS A 101 -13.62 -18.09 29.16
N GLU A 102 -12.56 -17.89 28.41
CA GLU A 102 -11.25 -18.43 28.77
C GLU A 102 -10.11 -17.60 28.20
N GLU A 103 -8.92 -17.86 28.74
CA GLU A 103 -7.68 -17.36 28.19
C GLU A 103 -7.36 -18.06 26.86
N LYS A 104 -6.91 -17.29 25.87
CA LYS A 104 -6.55 -17.75 24.54
C LYS A 104 -5.25 -17.09 24.10
N THR A 105 -4.45 -17.83 23.33
CA THR A 105 -3.31 -17.26 22.60
C THR A 105 -3.80 -16.65 21.29
N LEU A 106 -3.63 -15.34 21.13
CA LEU A 106 -3.83 -14.61 19.89
C LEU A 106 -2.52 -14.58 19.11
N TYR A 107 -2.46 -15.28 17.97
CA TYR A 107 -1.35 -15.23 17.03
C TYR A 107 -1.58 -14.16 15.96
N HIS A 108 -0.53 -13.41 15.63
CA HIS A 108 -0.47 -12.52 14.47
C HIS A 108 0.65 -12.96 13.54
N ASP A 109 0.30 -13.15 12.26
CA ASP A 109 1.25 -13.46 11.19
C ASP A 109 1.10 -12.45 10.05
N ALA A 110 2.17 -12.25 9.27
CA ALA A 110 2.11 -11.45 8.06
C ALA A 110 1.20 -12.10 6.98
N PHE A 111 1.12 -13.43 6.97
CA PHE A 111 0.21 -14.25 6.16
C PHE A 111 0.09 -15.65 6.79
N GLN A 112 -0.88 -16.44 6.36
CA GLN A 112 -1.10 -17.77 6.93
C GLN A 112 0.17 -18.62 6.81
N GLN A 113 0.62 -19.20 7.93
CA GLN A 113 1.79 -20.08 7.98
C GLN A 113 3.12 -19.42 7.61
N ALA A 114 3.27 -18.11 7.86
CA ALA A 114 4.54 -17.40 7.65
C ALA A 114 5.71 -17.98 8.48
N GLY A 115 5.41 -18.65 9.60
CA GLY A 115 6.43 -19.24 10.49
C GLY A 115 7.21 -18.19 11.28
N HIS A 116 6.66 -16.98 11.41
CA HIS A 116 7.26 -15.83 12.12
C HIS A 116 6.18 -15.08 12.91
N SER A 117 5.38 -15.83 13.67
CA SER A 117 4.21 -15.32 14.39
C SER A 117 4.62 -14.58 15.66
N THR A 118 3.99 -13.44 15.93
CA THR A 118 3.93 -12.87 17.29
C THR A 118 2.69 -13.39 18.00
N SER A 119 2.75 -13.54 19.32
CA SER A 119 1.64 -14.09 20.12
C SER A 119 1.35 -13.24 21.36
N TYR A 120 0.07 -13.15 21.71
CA TYR A 120 -0.42 -12.40 22.86
C TYR A 120 -1.43 -13.24 23.64
N THR A 121 -1.55 -12.99 24.93
CA THR A 121 -2.58 -13.61 25.77
C THR A 121 -3.80 -12.70 25.84
N VAL A 122 -4.98 -13.22 25.50
CA VAL A 122 -6.26 -12.51 25.55
C VAL A 122 -7.33 -13.36 26.23
N THR A 123 -8.35 -12.75 26.84
CA THR A 123 -9.47 -13.46 27.47
C THR A 123 -10.77 -13.16 26.75
N SER A 124 -11.46 -14.18 26.24
CA SER A 124 -12.75 -13.98 25.57
C SER A 124 -13.77 -13.33 26.51
N THR A 125 -14.67 -12.53 25.95
CA THR A 125 -15.71 -11.78 26.68
C THR A 125 -17.08 -12.09 26.11
N THR A 126 -18.16 -11.77 26.82
CA THR A 126 -19.52 -12.02 26.32
C THR A 126 -19.77 -11.26 25.01
N CYS A 127 -20.58 -11.82 24.11
CA CYS A 127 -20.91 -11.17 22.82
C CYS A 127 -21.56 -9.77 22.99
N THR A 128 -22.17 -9.50 24.14
CA THR A 128 -22.75 -8.19 24.50
C THR A 128 -21.71 -7.15 24.94
N SER A 129 -20.44 -7.55 25.11
CA SER A 129 -19.39 -6.68 25.61
C SER A 129 -18.75 -5.84 24.51
N GLU A 130 -18.56 -4.55 24.81
CA GLU A 130 -17.74 -3.63 24.01
C GLU A 130 -16.23 -3.73 24.32
N TYR A 131 -15.81 -4.80 25.00
CA TYR A 131 -14.42 -5.01 25.36
C TYR A 131 -13.57 -5.30 24.12
N VAL A 132 -12.52 -4.50 23.92
CA VAL A 132 -11.49 -4.72 22.90
C VAL A 132 -10.31 -5.41 23.57
N ASN A 133 -10.00 -6.63 23.11
CA ASN A 133 -8.95 -7.47 23.66
C ASN A 133 -7.56 -7.03 23.21
N ALA A 134 -7.42 -6.60 21.96
CA ALA A 134 -6.14 -6.18 21.40
C ALA A 134 -6.31 -5.01 20.44
N GLU A 135 -5.32 -4.14 20.39
CA GLU A 135 -5.26 -2.97 19.52
C GLU A 135 -3.94 -2.92 18.77
N PHE A 136 -4.01 -2.63 17.47
CA PHE A 136 -2.85 -2.52 16.59
C PHE A 136 -2.93 -1.30 15.69
N VAL A 137 -1.78 -0.75 15.33
CA VAL A 137 -1.67 0.48 14.53
C VAL A 137 -0.80 0.22 13.31
N PRO A 138 -1.36 0.30 12.09
CA PRO A 138 -0.54 0.25 10.88
C PRO A 138 0.14 1.59 10.65
N VAL A 139 1.42 1.56 10.28
CA VAL A 139 2.23 2.76 10.02
C VAL A 139 3.12 2.58 8.80
N LYS A 140 3.38 3.67 8.07
CA LYS A 140 4.42 3.71 7.02
C LYS A 140 5.73 4.25 7.59
N LEU A 141 6.85 3.73 7.10
CA LEU A 141 8.19 4.08 7.58
C LEU A 141 8.86 5.03 6.59
N ALA A 142 9.11 6.26 7.01
CA ALA A 142 9.87 7.24 6.26
C ALA A 142 11.24 7.46 6.88
N ILE A 143 12.13 8.05 6.10
CA ILE A 143 13.41 8.59 6.54
C ILE A 143 13.46 10.09 6.24
N GLN A 144 14.39 10.77 6.90
CA GLN A 144 14.65 12.19 6.74
C GLN A 144 15.99 12.40 6.02
N PRO A 145 16.00 12.56 4.68
CA PRO A 145 17.20 12.84 3.89
C PRO A 145 17.78 14.24 4.02
N ASN A 146 17.02 15.20 4.55
CA ASN A 146 17.47 16.56 4.82
C ASN A 146 16.56 17.20 5.88
N GLU A 147 16.83 18.44 6.26
CA GLU A 147 16.08 19.14 7.32
C GLU A 147 14.60 19.40 7.00
N THR A 148 14.20 19.36 5.73
CA THR A 148 12.88 19.85 5.30
C THR A 148 11.96 18.81 4.68
N ARG A 149 12.47 17.62 4.30
CA ARG A 149 11.67 16.58 3.65
C ARG A 149 11.75 15.21 4.33
N LEU A 150 10.61 14.53 4.31
CA LEU A 150 10.53 13.08 4.48
C LEU A 150 10.54 12.39 3.12
N ALA A 151 11.02 11.17 3.11
CA ALA A 151 11.17 10.34 1.92
C ALA A 151 10.98 8.87 2.27
N TRP A 152 10.68 8.07 1.25
CA TRP A 152 10.76 6.63 1.39
C TRP A 152 12.19 6.17 1.12
N ALA A 153 12.74 5.35 2.00
CA ALA A 153 14.04 4.71 1.79
C ALA A 153 13.96 3.77 0.58
N THR A 154 14.99 3.72 -0.24
CA THR A 154 15.10 2.75 -1.36
C THR A 154 16.18 1.70 -1.14
N GLU A 155 16.78 1.68 0.05
CA GLU A 155 17.75 0.68 0.49
C GLU A 155 17.78 0.65 2.03
N GLY A 156 18.52 -0.31 2.59
CA GLY A 156 18.67 -0.46 4.02
C GLY A 156 17.62 -1.34 4.70
N TYR A 157 17.55 -1.20 6.02
CA TYR A 157 16.80 -2.07 6.91
C TYR A 157 16.10 -1.26 8.00
N PHE A 158 14.91 -1.71 8.38
CA PHE A 158 14.20 -1.26 9.56
C PHE A 158 14.12 -2.40 10.58
N TYR A 159 14.31 -2.08 11.86
CA TYR A 159 14.28 -3.02 12.95
C TYR A 159 13.24 -2.58 13.97
N HIS A 160 12.31 -3.47 14.31
CA HIS A 160 11.30 -3.24 15.33
C HIS A 160 11.65 -4.01 16.60
N PHE A 161 11.90 -3.28 17.67
CA PHE A 161 12.20 -3.82 18.99
C PHE A 161 11.02 -3.64 19.93
N VAL A 162 10.79 -4.63 20.78
CA VAL A 162 9.89 -4.54 21.93
C VAL A 162 10.69 -5.02 23.14
N GLU A 163 10.76 -4.21 24.18
CA GLU A 163 11.50 -4.54 25.41
C GLU A 163 12.97 -4.91 25.13
N ASN A 164 13.63 -4.12 24.27
CA ASN A 164 15.00 -4.30 23.77
C ASN A 164 15.25 -5.57 22.94
N ARG A 165 14.21 -6.34 22.60
CA ARG A 165 14.35 -7.58 21.82
C ARG A 165 13.85 -7.34 20.40
N LEU A 166 14.66 -7.75 19.42
CA LEU A 166 14.27 -7.66 18.00
C LEU A 166 13.08 -8.59 17.75
N ILE A 167 11.96 -8.01 17.32
CA ILE A 167 10.76 -8.76 16.95
C ILE A 167 10.72 -9.00 15.44
N LYS A 168 11.05 -7.98 14.64
CA LYS A 168 11.04 -8.04 13.17
C LYS A 168 12.15 -7.18 12.57
N GLU A 169 12.84 -7.72 11.57
CA GLU A 169 13.68 -6.97 10.63
C GLU A 169 12.97 -6.90 9.27
N TYR A 170 12.96 -5.71 8.70
CA TYR A 170 12.37 -5.42 7.41
C TYR A 170 13.49 -4.92 6.48
N LYS A 171 13.72 -5.63 5.39
CA LYS A 171 14.64 -5.21 4.32
C LYS A 171 13.89 -4.33 3.33
N VAL A 172 14.45 -3.19 2.96
CA VAL A 172 13.93 -2.40 1.84
C VAL A 172 14.26 -3.11 0.53
N VAL A 173 13.27 -3.26 -0.36
CA VAL A 173 13.41 -4.07 -1.59
C VAL A 173 14.57 -3.63 -2.49
N GLY A 174 14.88 -2.34 -2.57
CA GLY A 174 15.94 -1.85 -3.45
C GLY A 174 15.46 -1.34 -4.81
N ASN A 175 16.39 -0.89 -5.64
CA ASN A 175 16.18 -0.55 -7.06
C ASN A 175 15.03 0.45 -7.30
N GLY A 176 14.97 1.51 -6.48
CA GLY A 176 13.92 2.53 -6.56
C GLY A 176 12.58 2.12 -5.94
N ARG A 177 12.45 0.89 -5.43
CA ARG A 177 11.29 0.44 -4.65
C ARG A 177 11.54 0.67 -3.17
N TRP A 178 10.50 1.13 -2.48
CA TRP A 178 10.55 1.48 -1.06
C TRP A 178 9.75 0.55 -0.16
N THR A 179 9.02 -0.40 -0.74
CA THR A 179 8.31 -1.42 0.02
C THR A 179 9.29 -2.32 0.77
N LEU A 180 8.78 -2.96 1.81
CA LEU A 180 9.54 -3.76 2.74
C LEU A 180 9.36 -5.26 2.46
N GLN A 181 10.38 -6.06 2.74
CA GLN A 181 10.30 -7.52 2.82
C GLN A 181 10.72 -7.96 4.22
N LEU A 182 10.00 -8.93 4.79
CA LEU A 182 10.29 -9.43 6.12
C LEU A 182 11.38 -10.50 6.05
N THR A 183 12.44 -10.36 6.86
CA THR A 183 13.48 -11.40 6.97
C THR A 183 13.14 -12.39 8.08
N ARG A 184 13.81 -13.54 8.10
CA ARG A 184 13.75 -14.53 9.19
C ARG A 184 14.60 -14.15 10.40
N SER A 185 15.09 -12.91 10.47
CA SER A 185 15.90 -12.46 11.58
C SER A 185 15.13 -12.50 12.91
N THR A 186 15.82 -12.89 13.96
CA THR A 186 15.34 -12.95 15.34
C THR A 186 16.26 -12.14 16.25
N HIS A 187 15.90 -11.99 17.51
CA HIS A 187 16.76 -11.36 18.51
C HIS A 187 18.12 -12.03 18.75
N GLU A 188 18.34 -13.26 18.27
CA GLU A 188 19.60 -13.99 18.40
C GLU A 188 20.37 -14.05 17.07
N LEU A 189 19.67 -13.93 15.94
CA LEU A 189 20.24 -14.21 14.62
C LEU A 189 19.74 -13.21 13.58
N LEU A 190 20.67 -12.52 12.93
CA LEU A 190 20.40 -11.75 11.72
C LEU A 190 20.65 -12.60 10.47
N THR A 191 19.72 -12.56 9.52
CA THR A 191 19.79 -13.29 8.26
C THR A 191 19.20 -12.47 7.11
N ASP A 192 19.64 -12.73 5.88
CA ASP A 192 19.03 -12.17 4.67
C ASP A 192 17.92 -13.06 4.10
N GLU A 193 17.69 -14.24 4.69
CA GLU A 193 16.60 -15.12 4.28
C GLU A 193 15.26 -14.41 4.49
N LEU A 194 14.46 -14.32 3.43
CA LEU A 194 13.14 -13.72 3.48
C LEU A 194 12.10 -14.73 4.01
N VAL A 195 11.14 -14.23 4.77
CA VAL A 195 9.94 -14.99 5.14
C VAL A 195 9.11 -15.31 3.89
N SER A 196 9.02 -14.35 2.97
CA SER A 196 8.51 -14.52 1.60
C SER A 196 8.95 -13.35 0.71
N GLU A 197 8.75 -13.48 -0.60
CA GLU A 197 9.00 -12.40 -1.56
C GLU A 197 7.95 -11.26 -1.49
N HIS A 198 6.99 -11.33 -0.57
CA HIS A 198 5.90 -10.36 -0.50
C HIS A 198 6.40 -8.96 -0.09
N HIS A 199 5.79 -7.93 -0.67
CA HIS A 199 6.13 -6.53 -0.45
C HIS A 199 5.11 -5.86 0.47
N TYR A 200 5.59 -5.32 1.59
CA TYR A 200 4.79 -4.65 2.60
C TYR A 200 4.98 -3.12 2.50
N PRO A 201 3.93 -2.34 2.20
CA PRO A 201 4.01 -0.88 2.17
C PRO A 201 3.91 -0.23 3.57
N ALA A 202 3.56 -1.00 4.58
CA ALA A 202 3.41 -0.56 5.98
C ALA A 202 3.81 -1.70 6.93
N ILE A 203 4.04 -1.36 8.19
CA ILE A 203 4.21 -2.34 9.28
C ILE A 203 3.05 -2.21 10.26
N LEU A 204 2.78 -3.28 11.01
CA LEU A 204 1.77 -3.29 12.06
C LEU A 204 2.43 -3.29 13.44
N LEU A 205 2.13 -2.25 14.23
CA LEU A 205 2.63 -2.10 15.60
C LEU A 205 1.57 -2.57 16.61
N PRO A 206 1.92 -3.39 17.60
CA PRO A 206 1.02 -3.70 18.71
C PRO A 206 0.90 -2.48 19.63
N TYR A 207 -0.32 -2.15 20.09
CA TYR A 207 -0.55 -0.99 20.96
C TYR A 207 -1.04 -1.41 22.34
N LYS A 208 -2.24 -2.00 22.43
CA LYS A 208 -2.82 -2.42 23.71
C LYS A 208 -3.20 -3.88 23.65
N ILE A 209 -2.89 -4.64 24.69
CA ILE A 209 -3.31 -6.02 24.90
C ILE A 209 -3.98 -6.08 26.26
N GLU A 210 -5.22 -6.58 26.32
CA GLU A 210 -6.05 -6.60 27.53
C GLU A 210 -6.11 -5.21 28.20
N ARG A 211 -6.28 -4.17 27.35
CA ARG A 211 -6.32 -2.73 27.68
C ARG A 211 -5.05 -2.17 28.33
N ARG A 212 -3.96 -2.94 28.38
CA ARG A 212 -2.65 -2.48 28.84
C ARG A 212 -1.78 -2.16 27.65
N GLU A 213 -1.04 -1.06 27.73
CA GLU A 213 -0.07 -0.72 26.70
C GLU A 213 1.03 -1.78 26.65
N VAL A 214 1.42 -2.13 25.44
CA VAL A 214 2.53 -3.04 25.17
C VAL A 214 3.82 -2.40 25.67
N SER A 215 4.76 -3.22 26.13
CA SER A 215 6.08 -2.79 26.59
C SER A 215 6.77 -1.83 25.62
N PRO A 216 7.71 -0.98 26.09
CA PRO A 216 8.37 0.03 25.28
C PRO A 216 8.91 -0.52 23.96
N GLN A 217 8.72 0.23 22.89
CA GLN A 217 9.05 -0.18 21.54
C GLN A 217 9.94 0.85 20.85
N HIS A 218 10.82 0.36 19.98
CA HIS A 218 11.73 1.19 19.22
C HIS A 218 11.74 0.79 17.75
N LEU A 219 11.89 1.78 16.87
CA LEU A 219 12.18 1.60 15.46
C LEU A 219 13.54 2.16 15.11
N LEU A 220 14.41 1.31 14.57
CA LEU A 220 15.73 1.70 14.09
C LEU A 220 15.78 1.56 12.58
N TYR A 221 16.14 2.62 11.88
CA TYR A 221 16.56 2.56 10.48
C TYR A 221 18.09 2.48 10.37
N ARG A 222 18.59 1.65 9.46
CA ARG A 222 20.01 1.62 9.06
C ARG A 222 20.12 1.48 7.55
N SER A 223 21.01 2.25 6.93
CA SER A 223 21.35 2.08 5.51
C SER A 223 22.05 0.74 5.23
N GLU A 224 22.76 0.22 6.23
CA GLU A 224 23.45 -1.07 6.19
C GLU A 224 22.88 -2.02 7.24
N LYS A 225 22.96 -3.33 7.00
CA LYS A 225 22.46 -4.33 7.94
C LYS A 225 23.18 -4.20 9.28
N LEU A 226 22.45 -4.34 10.38
CA LEU A 226 23.02 -4.40 11.72
C LEU A 226 24.00 -5.57 11.83
N SER A 227 25.10 -5.41 12.57
CA SER A 227 26.01 -6.53 12.86
C SER A 227 25.46 -7.39 14.00
N ALA A 228 25.82 -8.68 14.00
CA ALA A 228 25.45 -9.59 15.09
C ALA A 228 26.03 -9.13 16.44
N GLU A 229 27.25 -8.57 16.44
CA GLU A 229 27.89 -8.01 17.63
C GLU A 229 27.09 -6.83 18.20
N THR A 230 26.65 -5.90 17.34
CA THR A 230 25.83 -4.77 17.80
C THR A 230 24.50 -5.27 18.34
N LEU A 231 23.82 -6.20 17.65
CA LEU A 231 22.54 -6.77 18.12
C LEU A 231 22.69 -7.41 19.51
N ALA A 232 23.76 -8.18 19.73
CA ALA A 232 24.02 -8.85 21.01
C ALA A 232 24.34 -7.88 22.15
N SER A 233 24.86 -6.69 21.83
CA SER A 233 25.20 -5.66 22.83
C SER A 233 24.12 -4.59 23.04
N LEU A 234 22.97 -4.69 22.36
CA LEU A 234 21.93 -3.67 22.48
C LEU A 234 21.33 -3.65 23.89
N ASP A 235 21.19 -2.46 24.43
CA ASP A 235 20.42 -2.19 25.64
C ASP A 235 19.43 -1.04 25.41
N HIS A 236 18.63 -0.78 26.43
CA HIS A 236 17.62 0.28 26.39
C HIS A 236 18.23 1.67 26.18
N ALA A 237 19.41 1.94 26.74
CA ALA A 237 20.05 3.25 26.62
C ALA A 237 20.54 3.49 25.19
N TRP A 238 21.14 2.48 24.56
CA TRP A 238 21.56 2.52 23.18
C TRP A 238 20.36 2.73 22.25
N LEU A 239 19.25 2.01 22.46
CA LEU A 239 18.04 2.16 21.65
C LEU A 239 17.44 3.56 21.77
N ASN A 240 17.36 4.13 22.98
CA ASN A 240 16.89 5.52 23.14
C ASN A 240 17.77 6.56 22.45
N GLN A 241 19.05 6.26 22.25
CA GLN A 241 19.99 7.17 21.59
C GLN A 241 19.95 7.04 20.06
N HIS A 242 19.75 5.83 19.52
CA HIS A 242 19.95 5.54 18.10
C HIS A 242 18.66 5.20 17.34
N ALA A 243 17.59 4.86 18.05
CA ALA A 243 16.31 4.46 17.48
C ALA A 243 15.20 5.45 17.87
N MET A 244 14.14 5.47 17.09
CA MET A 244 12.91 6.19 17.43
C MET A 244 12.17 5.42 18.53
N THR A 245 12.03 6.00 19.71
CA THR A 245 11.10 5.50 20.74
C THR A 245 9.67 5.73 20.29
N LEU A 246 8.83 4.69 20.33
CA LEU A 246 7.45 4.78 19.85
C LEU A 246 6.49 5.25 20.94
N ASP A 247 5.88 6.41 20.74
CA ASP A 247 4.71 6.89 21.48
C ASP A 247 3.42 6.44 20.76
N LEU A 248 2.96 5.21 21.06
CA LEU A 248 1.76 4.65 20.43
C LEU A 248 0.49 5.47 20.73
N PRO A 249 0.25 5.96 21.97
CA PRO A 249 -0.83 6.91 22.25
C PRO A 249 -0.76 8.16 21.36
N GLY A 250 0.41 8.77 21.22
CA GLY A 250 0.63 9.93 20.36
C GLY A 250 0.40 9.64 18.87
N ILE A 251 0.87 8.50 18.38
CA ILE A 251 0.65 8.05 16.99
C ILE A 251 -0.84 7.87 16.70
N VAL A 252 -1.58 7.22 17.61
CA VAL A 252 -3.04 7.05 17.48
C VAL A 252 -3.75 8.40 17.53
N ALA A 253 -3.36 9.27 18.46
CA ALA A 253 -3.96 10.60 18.61
C ALA A 253 -3.72 11.50 17.38
N GLU A 254 -2.59 11.37 16.69
CA GLU A 254 -2.29 12.11 15.47
C GLU A 254 -3.35 11.88 14.38
N ARG A 255 -3.91 10.67 14.30
CA ARG A 255 -4.96 10.31 13.33
C ARG A 255 -6.25 11.11 13.50
N GLY A 256 -6.53 11.58 14.71
CA GLY A 256 -7.69 12.43 14.98
C GLY A 256 -7.53 13.88 14.52
N LYS A 257 -6.34 14.28 14.05
CA LYS A 257 -6.05 15.66 13.63
C LYS A 257 -6.48 15.90 12.17
N PRO A 258 -6.99 17.10 11.85
CA PRO A 258 -7.36 17.43 10.48
C PRO A 258 -6.12 17.47 9.57
N LEU A 259 -6.30 17.08 8.30
CA LEU A 259 -5.27 17.24 7.28
C LEU A 259 -5.02 18.73 6.98
N ILE A 260 -3.75 19.06 6.73
CA ILE A 260 -3.32 20.44 6.45
C ILE A 260 -3.79 20.82 5.04
N LYS A 261 -4.42 22.00 4.93
CA LYS A 261 -4.83 22.54 3.63
C LYS A 261 -3.60 22.83 2.77
N ARG A 262 -3.58 22.27 1.57
CA ARG A 262 -2.51 22.50 0.60
C ARG A 262 -2.64 23.89 -0.04
N LYS A 263 -1.52 24.58 -0.20
CA LYS A 263 -1.48 25.80 -1.00
C LYS A 263 -1.79 25.43 -2.46
N PRO A 264 -2.62 26.21 -3.17
CA PRO A 264 -2.87 25.96 -4.58
C PRO A 264 -1.55 26.00 -5.34
N ALA A 265 -1.36 25.07 -6.27
CA ALA A 265 -0.17 25.04 -7.11
C ALA A 265 0.04 26.43 -7.74
N SER A 266 1.27 26.94 -7.65
CA SER A 266 1.63 28.19 -8.32
C SER A 266 1.18 28.10 -9.76
N LYS A 267 0.24 28.96 -10.16
CA LYS A 267 -0.12 29.09 -11.57
C LYS A 267 1.18 29.45 -12.28
N VAL A 268 1.73 28.55 -13.09
CA VAL A 268 2.76 28.93 -14.06
C VAL A 268 2.18 30.13 -14.79
N LYS A 269 2.88 31.28 -14.75
CA LYS A 269 2.48 32.45 -15.51
C LYS A 269 2.33 31.99 -16.95
N GLN A 270 1.09 31.94 -17.44
CA GLN A 270 0.78 31.72 -18.84
C GLN A 270 1.24 32.98 -19.57
N ASP A 271 2.52 33.07 -19.93
CA ASP A 271 2.99 34.19 -20.75
C ASP A 271 3.97 33.80 -21.85
N ASP A 272 4.13 32.50 -22.14
CA ASP A 272 4.90 32.03 -23.29
C ASP A 272 4.03 31.25 -24.28
N THR A 273 2.88 31.81 -24.67
CA THR A 273 2.28 31.41 -25.96
C THR A 273 2.98 32.17 -27.07
N VAL A 274 3.98 31.54 -27.69
CA VAL A 274 4.45 32.01 -29.01
C VAL A 274 3.28 31.86 -29.98
N PRO A 275 2.79 32.95 -30.61
CA PRO A 275 1.67 32.86 -31.55
C PRO A 275 2.06 31.96 -32.72
N SER A 276 1.15 31.06 -33.12
CA SER A 276 1.36 30.19 -34.28
C SER A 276 1.73 31.01 -35.51
N GLN A 277 2.87 30.69 -36.11
CA GLN A 277 3.30 31.32 -37.36
C GLN A 277 2.40 30.82 -38.50
N THR A 278 1.94 31.75 -39.33
CA THR A 278 1.06 31.46 -40.46
C THR A 278 1.69 31.97 -41.76
N HIS A 279 1.55 31.19 -42.83
CA HIS A 279 1.98 31.55 -44.17
C HIS A 279 0.76 31.84 -45.06
N ILE A 280 0.87 32.81 -45.96
CA ILE A 280 -0.16 33.12 -46.96
C ILE A 280 0.39 32.69 -48.30
N VAL A 281 -0.27 31.74 -48.97
CA VAL A 281 0.18 31.19 -50.26
C VAL A 281 0.30 32.30 -51.30
N GLN A 282 1.46 32.41 -51.94
CA GLN A 282 1.77 33.44 -52.93
C GLN A 282 1.95 32.86 -54.34
N ARG A 283 2.29 33.74 -55.28
CA ARG A 283 2.77 33.36 -56.61
C ARG A 283 4.29 33.42 -56.61
N VAL A 284 4.93 32.40 -57.16
CA VAL A 284 6.37 32.33 -57.37
C VAL A 284 6.76 33.46 -58.36
N PRO A 285 7.60 34.42 -57.97
CA PRO A 285 7.90 35.61 -58.77
C PRO A 285 8.47 35.30 -60.16
N GLU A 286 9.27 34.24 -60.29
CA GLU A 286 9.95 33.87 -61.53
C GLU A 286 9.06 33.17 -62.55
N THR A 287 8.03 32.45 -62.09
CA THR A 287 7.18 31.60 -62.95
C THR A 287 5.73 32.03 -63.00
N GLY A 288 5.29 32.95 -62.12
CA GLY A 288 3.90 33.40 -61.98
C GLY A 288 2.93 32.33 -61.48
N LYS A 289 3.42 31.10 -61.21
CA LYS A 289 2.64 29.97 -60.73
C LYS A 289 2.44 30.03 -59.21
N ARG A 290 1.37 29.42 -58.70
CA ARG A 290 1.10 29.30 -57.27
C ARG A 290 2.17 28.45 -56.59
N GLU A 291 2.59 28.82 -55.38
CA GLU A 291 3.44 27.96 -54.54
C GLU A 291 2.75 26.61 -54.27
N LEU A 292 3.54 25.53 -54.27
CA LEU A 292 3.07 24.19 -53.95
C LEU A 292 3.44 23.82 -52.52
N TRP A 293 2.78 22.80 -51.97
CA TRP A 293 3.06 22.27 -50.63
C TRP A 293 4.55 21.99 -50.36
N PRO A 294 5.35 21.43 -51.29
CA PRO A 294 6.78 21.24 -51.09
C PRO A 294 7.55 22.55 -50.97
N ASP A 295 7.20 23.55 -51.79
CA ASP A 295 7.87 24.85 -51.81
C ASP A 295 7.63 25.60 -50.50
N ILE A 296 6.38 25.60 -50.02
CA ILE A 296 6.00 26.24 -48.76
C ILE A 296 6.62 25.49 -47.57
N ALA A 297 6.57 24.15 -47.57
CA ALA A 297 7.12 23.36 -46.47
C ALA A 297 8.63 23.57 -46.31
N ALA A 298 9.37 23.66 -47.42
CA ALA A 298 10.80 23.92 -47.43
C ALA A 298 11.16 25.28 -46.79
N GLN A 299 10.35 26.32 -47.00
CA GLN A 299 10.57 27.65 -46.39
C GLN A 299 10.55 27.62 -44.85
N TYR A 300 9.86 26.65 -44.26
CA TYR A 300 9.71 26.50 -42.80
C TYR A 300 10.41 25.26 -42.25
N GLY A 301 11.27 24.59 -43.04
CA GLY A 301 11.99 23.39 -42.61
C GLY A 301 11.07 22.18 -42.33
N LEU A 302 9.87 22.16 -42.91
CA LEU A 302 8.90 21.08 -42.78
C LEU A 302 8.93 20.14 -44.01
N SER A 303 8.38 18.94 -43.83
CA SER A 303 7.96 18.12 -44.97
C SER A 303 6.56 18.53 -45.45
N SER A 304 6.23 18.32 -46.73
CA SER A 304 4.89 18.58 -47.27
C SER A 304 3.79 17.84 -46.50
N LYS A 305 4.09 16.62 -46.01
CA LYS A 305 3.19 15.83 -45.18
C LYS A 305 2.96 16.46 -43.81
N ALA A 306 4.02 16.94 -43.16
CA ALA A 306 3.90 17.63 -41.88
C ALA A 306 3.09 18.93 -42.04
N LEU A 307 3.33 19.68 -43.11
CA LEU A 307 2.55 20.89 -43.41
C LEU A 307 1.07 20.60 -43.71
N LEU A 308 0.75 19.49 -44.37
CA LEU A 308 -0.64 19.03 -44.57
C LEU A 308 -1.31 18.62 -43.25
N GLN A 309 -0.59 17.94 -42.36
CA GLN A 309 -1.10 17.57 -41.03
C GLN A 309 -1.46 18.80 -40.18
N LEU A 310 -0.69 19.88 -40.30
CA LEU A 310 -0.99 21.17 -39.67
C LEU A 310 -2.23 21.87 -40.26
N ASN A 311 -2.69 21.44 -41.44
CA ASN A 311 -3.81 22.06 -42.17
C ASN A 311 -4.81 20.99 -42.64
N PRO A 312 -5.53 20.30 -41.74
CA PRO A 312 -6.38 19.14 -42.05
C PRO A 312 -7.47 19.39 -43.10
N LYS A 313 -7.86 20.66 -43.30
CA LYS A 313 -8.81 21.07 -44.36
C LYS A 313 -8.38 20.65 -45.77
N TYR A 314 -7.09 20.39 -45.99
CA TYR A 314 -6.55 19.96 -47.29
C TYR A 314 -6.11 18.48 -47.31
N ASP A 315 -6.31 17.72 -46.24
CA ASP A 315 -5.86 16.32 -46.15
C ASP A 315 -6.63 15.42 -47.13
N ALA A 316 -7.92 15.69 -47.31
CA ALA A 316 -8.77 14.98 -48.26
C ALA A 316 -8.46 15.34 -49.73
N ASP A 317 -8.01 16.56 -50.00
CA ASP A 317 -7.65 17.02 -51.34
C ASP A 317 -6.61 18.16 -51.31
N PRO A 318 -5.31 17.82 -51.38
CA PRO A 318 -4.22 18.79 -51.37
C PRO A 318 -4.20 19.74 -52.57
N THR A 319 -4.94 19.44 -53.65
CA THR A 319 -4.94 20.25 -54.88
C THR A 319 -5.77 21.53 -54.75
N GLN A 320 -6.61 21.61 -53.71
CA GLN A 320 -7.50 22.76 -53.45
C GLN A 320 -6.79 24.01 -52.93
N LEU A 321 -5.50 23.94 -52.62
CA LEU A 321 -4.71 25.08 -52.17
C LEU A 321 -4.79 26.24 -53.19
N ARG A 322 -5.02 27.48 -52.76
CA ARG A 322 -5.11 28.66 -53.65
C ARG A 322 -4.22 29.79 -53.17
N VAL A 323 -3.83 30.67 -54.10
CA VAL A 323 -3.15 31.93 -53.73
C VAL A 323 -4.06 32.72 -52.79
N GLY A 324 -3.51 33.21 -51.69
CA GLY A 324 -4.25 33.89 -50.62
C GLY A 324 -4.72 32.98 -49.49
N ASP A 325 -4.59 31.66 -49.61
CA ASP A 325 -4.92 30.74 -48.52
C ASP A 325 -3.95 30.91 -47.36
N LYS A 326 -4.49 30.92 -46.15
CA LYS A 326 -3.70 30.97 -44.90
C LYS A 326 -3.44 29.54 -44.41
N LEU A 327 -2.15 29.21 -44.26
CA LEU A 327 -1.64 27.95 -43.74
C LEU A 327 -1.00 28.15 -42.37
N ILE A 328 -1.25 27.20 -41.47
CA ILE A 328 -0.52 27.08 -40.21
C ILE A 328 0.80 26.38 -40.53
N VAL A 329 1.93 27.04 -40.27
CA VAL A 329 3.29 26.53 -40.58
C VAL A 329 4.11 26.24 -39.32
N SER A 330 3.52 26.43 -38.15
CA SER A 330 4.00 25.91 -36.88
C SER A 330 2.81 25.66 -35.96
N GLU A 331 2.82 24.54 -35.25
CA GLU A 331 1.90 24.31 -34.14
C GLU A 331 2.09 25.41 -33.10
N SER A 332 0.99 25.95 -32.55
CA SER A 332 1.09 26.50 -31.20
C SER A 332 1.44 25.30 -30.32
N VAL A 333 2.54 25.40 -29.56
CA VAL A 333 2.88 24.37 -28.58
C VAL A 333 1.80 24.39 -27.49
N CYS A 334 0.70 23.70 -27.75
CA CYS A 334 -0.47 23.65 -26.89
C CYS A 334 -0.80 22.19 -26.59
N LYS A 335 -0.37 21.77 -25.39
CA LYS A 335 -0.93 20.67 -24.58
C LYS A 335 -0.58 19.22 -24.92
N ALA A 336 0.59 18.93 -25.48
CA ALA A 336 1.19 17.60 -25.32
C ALA A 336 2.40 17.74 -24.36
N PHE A 337 2.30 17.14 -23.17
CA PHE A 337 3.36 16.98 -22.16
C PHE A 337 3.73 18.14 -21.22
N MET A 338 2.83 19.09 -20.91
CA MET A 338 3.06 19.83 -19.66
C MET A 338 2.80 18.88 -18.48
N LYS A 339 3.87 18.43 -17.82
CA LYS A 339 3.75 17.70 -16.55
C LYS A 339 2.87 18.53 -15.60
N PRO A 340 1.94 17.91 -14.84
CA PRO A 340 1.15 18.62 -13.86
C PRO A 340 2.05 19.51 -13.00
N PRO A 341 1.61 20.72 -12.60
CA PRO A 341 2.44 21.57 -11.77
C PRO A 341 2.82 20.83 -10.49
N GLU A 342 4.08 20.95 -10.10
CA GLU A 342 4.54 20.38 -8.84
C GLU A 342 3.74 20.98 -7.67
N MET A 343 3.56 20.17 -6.64
CA MET A 343 2.89 20.55 -5.43
C MET A 343 3.64 19.94 -4.26
N ALA A 344 4.37 20.76 -3.52
CA ALA A 344 5.07 20.32 -2.32
C ALA A 344 4.09 19.82 -1.24
N ALA A 345 4.62 19.04 -0.31
CA ALA A 345 3.92 18.70 0.92
C ALA A 345 3.58 19.98 1.72
N PRO A 346 2.40 20.06 2.37
CA PRO A 346 1.96 21.25 3.10
C PRO A 346 2.62 21.45 4.47
N ILE A 347 3.41 20.49 4.96
CA ILE A 347 4.11 20.59 6.24
C ILE A 347 5.17 21.70 6.22
N GLU A 348 5.33 22.40 7.35
CA GLU A 348 6.33 23.44 7.52
C GLU A 348 7.55 22.99 8.35
N SER A 349 7.36 21.95 9.17
CA SER A 349 8.42 21.38 10.02
C SER A 349 8.26 19.87 10.14
N LEU A 350 9.39 19.19 10.34
CA LEU A 350 9.42 17.74 10.53
C LEU A 350 9.32 17.37 12.02
N LYS A 351 8.36 16.52 12.33
CA LYS A 351 8.14 15.83 13.61
C LYS A 351 8.41 14.33 13.46
N GLU A 352 8.34 13.62 14.57
CA GLU A 352 8.46 12.15 14.63
C GLU A 352 7.32 11.43 13.91
N VAL A 353 6.10 11.98 14.00
CA VAL A 353 4.90 11.40 13.39
C VAL A 353 4.19 12.45 12.54
N HIS A 354 3.75 12.03 11.36
CA HIS A 354 2.85 12.82 10.50
C HIS A 354 1.76 11.93 9.93
N LEU A 355 0.72 12.55 9.39
CA LEU A 355 -0.26 11.85 8.56
C LEU A 355 0.22 11.82 7.10
N LEU A 356 -0.01 10.70 6.41
CA LEU A 356 0.36 10.51 5.00
C LEU A 356 -0.12 11.69 4.14
N GLY A 357 -1.36 12.12 4.36
CA GLY A 357 -2.02 13.24 3.70
C GLY A 357 -1.28 14.58 3.83
N ASN A 358 -0.42 14.73 4.83
CA ASN A 358 0.35 15.94 5.10
C ASN A 358 1.78 15.87 4.54
N VAL A 359 2.31 14.68 4.27
CA VAL A 359 3.73 14.51 3.88
C VAL A 359 3.94 14.22 2.41
N TRP A 360 2.91 13.78 1.68
CA TRP A 360 3.04 13.53 0.24
C TRP A 360 3.06 14.83 -0.58
N GLY A 361 3.68 14.80 -1.76
CA GLY A 361 3.62 15.85 -2.78
C GLY A 361 3.43 15.30 -4.19
N ARG A 362 3.32 16.20 -5.17
CA ARG A 362 3.42 15.89 -6.60
C ARG A 362 4.73 16.46 -7.10
N TYR A 363 5.65 15.58 -7.44
CA TYR A 363 6.98 15.93 -7.93
C TYR A 363 7.15 15.35 -9.33
N HIS A 364 7.94 16.01 -10.18
CA HIS A 364 8.25 15.54 -11.53
C HIS A 364 9.25 14.38 -11.53
N GLU A 365 10.03 14.27 -10.45
CA GLU A 365 11.02 13.23 -10.22
C GLU A 365 10.61 12.35 -9.05
N LEU A 366 10.68 11.03 -9.24
CA LEU A 366 10.47 10.07 -8.16
C LEU A 366 11.66 10.06 -7.21
N ALA A 367 12.88 10.04 -7.76
CA ALA A 367 14.10 10.06 -6.97
C ALA A 367 14.26 11.40 -6.25
N LEU A 368 14.64 11.33 -4.99
CA LEU A 368 15.02 12.49 -4.17
C LEU A 368 16.53 12.53 -3.93
N SER A 369 17.13 11.35 -3.77
CA SER A 369 18.57 11.11 -3.65
C SER A 369 18.85 9.67 -4.11
N GLU A 370 20.11 9.22 -4.07
CA GLU A 370 20.47 7.84 -4.44
C GLU A 370 19.73 6.78 -3.60
N SER A 371 19.51 7.06 -2.32
CA SER A 371 18.94 6.12 -1.35
C SER A 371 17.50 6.46 -0.94
N ALA A 372 16.84 7.40 -1.61
CA ALA A 372 15.51 7.85 -1.21
C ALA A 372 14.66 8.38 -2.36
N VAL A 373 13.35 8.14 -2.29
CA VAL A 373 12.34 8.64 -3.23
C VAL A 373 11.34 9.56 -2.54
N ASN A 374 10.82 10.52 -3.30
CA ASN A 374 9.79 11.43 -2.85
C ASN A 374 8.54 10.65 -2.40
N ILE A 375 7.92 11.12 -1.31
CA ILE A 375 6.59 10.65 -0.91
C ILE A 375 5.58 11.23 -1.90
N MET A 376 5.14 10.42 -2.86
CA MET A 376 4.16 10.80 -3.87
C MET A 376 2.73 10.61 -3.37
N GLU A 377 1.77 11.30 -4.00
CA GLU A 377 0.34 11.10 -3.73
C GLU A 377 -0.03 9.62 -3.88
N ASP A 378 -0.54 9.03 -2.79
CA ASP A 378 -1.05 7.67 -2.75
C ASP A 378 -2.54 7.74 -2.44
N ARG A 379 -3.36 7.25 -3.37
CA ARG A 379 -4.84 7.22 -3.25
C ARG A 379 -5.36 5.85 -2.88
N THR A 380 -4.48 4.88 -2.67
CA THR A 380 -4.86 3.50 -2.31
C THR A 380 -5.14 3.34 -0.82
N VAL A 381 -4.70 4.30 -0.01
CA VAL A 381 -4.91 4.34 1.44
C VAL A 381 -5.34 5.73 1.89
N SER A 382 -6.02 5.79 3.03
CA SER A 382 -6.43 7.03 3.68
C SER A 382 -5.26 7.98 3.95
N GLY A 383 -5.52 9.28 3.82
CA GLY A 383 -4.55 10.31 4.20
C GLY A 383 -4.23 10.33 5.69
N TYR A 384 -5.04 9.64 6.52
CA TYR A 384 -4.88 9.55 7.97
C TYR A 384 -3.98 8.39 8.42
N VAL A 385 -3.35 7.65 7.49
CA VAL A 385 -2.34 6.65 7.84
C VAL A 385 -1.10 7.35 8.43
N PRO A 386 -0.63 6.97 9.64
CA PRO A 386 0.57 7.54 10.21
C PRO A 386 1.83 7.20 9.40
N VAL A 387 2.72 8.18 9.29
CA VAL A 387 4.05 8.09 8.70
C VAL A 387 5.07 8.45 9.77
N LEU A 388 5.94 7.50 10.10
CA LEU A 388 6.96 7.66 11.13
C LEU A 388 8.27 8.12 10.51
N ASN A 389 8.82 9.22 11.03
CA ASN A 389 10.17 9.67 10.72
C ASN A 389 11.19 8.79 11.47
N SER A 390 11.54 7.67 10.87
CA SER A 390 12.21 6.54 11.53
C SER A 390 13.74 6.63 11.49
N GLY A 391 14.30 7.71 10.95
CA GLY A 391 15.75 7.92 10.92
C GLY A 391 16.18 9.13 10.09
N ARG A 392 17.17 9.87 10.60
CA ARG A 392 17.89 10.92 9.86
C ARG A 392 19.05 10.30 9.11
N ILE A 393 19.16 10.56 7.81
CA ILE A 393 20.21 9.98 6.96
C ILE A 393 21.22 11.01 6.43
N TYR A 394 20.99 12.30 6.68
CA TYR A 394 21.98 13.34 6.37
C TYR A 394 23.03 13.42 7.48
N ARG A 395 24.30 13.54 7.11
CA ARG A 395 25.37 13.83 8.06
C ARG A 395 25.18 15.26 8.57
N ASP A 396 24.93 15.42 9.86
CA ASP A 396 25.10 16.71 10.54
C ASP A 396 26.58 17.12 10.38
N THR A 397 26.87 18.01 9.42
CA THR A 397 28.21 18.58 9.24
C THR A 397 28.63 19.50 10.39
N THR A 398 27.78 19.66 11.41
CA THR A 398 27.98 20.52 12.58
C THR A 398 28.85 19.89 13.68
N ASN A 399 29.21 18.61 13.60
CA ASN A 399 30.14 17.97 14.57
C ASN A 399 31.54 17.70 14.01
N LYS A 400 32.05 18.57 13.13
CA LYS A 400 33.51 18.72 12.89
C LYS A 400 34.02 20.01 13.51
N GLN A 401 33.97 20.11 14.84
CA GLN A 401 34.84 20.95 15.67
C GLN A 401 34.42 20.79 17.14
N LYS A 402 35.04 19.82 17.82
CA LYS A 402 35.44 19.93 19.22
C LYS A 402 36.43 18.83 19.56
#